data_AF-A0A7L2A7B6-F1
#
_entry.id   AF-A0A7L2A7B6-F1
#
_cell.length_a   1.000
_cell.length_b   1.000
_cell.length_c   1.000
_cell.angle_alpha   90.00
_cell.angle_beta   90.00
_cell.angle_gamma   90.00
#
_symmetry.space_group_name_H-M   'P 1'
#
loop_
_entity.id
_entity.type
_entity.pdbx_description
1 polymer ?
#
loop_
_entity_poly.entity_id
_entity_poly.type
_entity_poly.pdbx_seq_one_letter_code
_entity_poly.pdbx_strand_id
1 'polypeptide(L)'
;VIKQLMKKEFTLEFSRDRKSMSVFCSPAKASRAAVGNKMFVKGAPEGVIDRCNYVRVGTTRVPLTPAVKEKIQSVIKEWGTGRDTLRCLALATRDTPPKKEEMALEDSSKFAEYETDLTFVGCVGMLDPPRKEVMGSIRLCRDAGIRVIMITGDNKGTAIAICRRIGIFSEDEEVSGRAYTGREFDDLPLSEQREACRRACCFARVEPTHKSKIVEFLQSFDEITAM
;
A
#
# COMPACT_ATOMS: atom_id res chain seq x y z
N VAL A 1 21.70 12.58 -11.05
CA VAL A 1 21.99 11.42 -11.92
C VAL A 1 20.82 11.10 -12.86
N ILE A 2 19.67 10.55 -12.42
CA ILE A 2 18.57 10.17 -13.35
C ILE A 2 18.01 11.36 -14.17
N LYS A 3 17.79 12.53 -13.56
CA LYS A 3 17.34 13.74 -14.29
C LYS A 3 18.29 14.24 -15.37
N GLN A 4 19.57 13.84 -15.33
CA GLN A 4 20.56 14.17 -16.36
C GLN A 4 20.59 13.15 -17.50
N LEU A 5 20.10 11.93 -17.24
CA LEU A 5 20.08 10.81 -18.20
C LEU A 5 18.73 10.66 -18.89
N MET A 6 17.64 11.00 -18.20
CA MET A 6 16.28 10.79 -18.63
C MET A 6 15.48 12.09 -18.51
N LYS A 7 14.79 12.46 -19.57
CA LYS A 7 13.79 13.53 -19.59
C LYS A 7 12.42 12.94 -19.27
N LYS A 8 11.75 13.48 -18.25
CA LYS A 8 10.37 13.10 -17.91
C LYS A 8 9.43 13.75 -18.92
N GLU A 9 8.66 12.94 -19.64
CA GLU A 9 7.69 13.44 -20.63
C GLU A 9 6.32 13.66 -19.97
N PHE A 10 5.80 12.67 -19.23
CA PHE A 10 4.54 12.78 -18.51
C PHE A 10 4.49 11.81 -17.32
N THR A 11 3.45 11.93 -16.50
CA THR A 11 3.22 11.14 -15.29
C THR A 11 1.84 10.47 -15.39
N LEU A 12 1.77 9.17 -15.11
CA LEU A 12 0.50 8.50 -14.83
C LEU A 12 0.25 8.61 -13.32
N GLU A 13 -0.66 9.49 -12.95
CA GLU A 13 -0.94 9.87 -11.56
C GLU A 13 -1.45 8.70 -10.73
N PHE A 14 -1.20 8.73 -9.43
CA PHE A 14 -1.67 7.68 -8.53
C PHE A 14 -3.19 7.52 -8.54
N SER A 15 -3.69 6.30 -8.65
CA SER A 15 -5.11 5.96 -8.42
C SER A 15 -5.24 4.83 -7.40
N ARG A 16 -6.33 4.87 -6.62
CA ARG A 16 -6.58 3.90 -5.53
C ARG A 16 -6.84 2.48 -6.03
N ASP A 17 -7.33 2.37 -7.27
CA ASP A 17 -7.66 1.08 -7.89
C ASP A 17 -6.40 0.26 -8.08
N ARG A 18 -5.38 0.84 -8.74
CA ARG A 18 -4.11 0.17 -9.03
C ARG A 18 -3.02 0.36 -7.97
N LYS A 19 -3.17 1.35 -7.09
CA LYS A 19 -2.24 1.67 -5.99
C LYS A 19 -0.79 1.86 -6.45
N SER A 20 -0.59 2.43 -7.62
CA SER A 20 0.72 2.73 -8.20
C SER A 20 0.68 4.05 -8.95
N MET A 21 1.87 4.57 -9.24
CA MET A 21 2.08 5.68 -10.15
C MET A 21 3.29 5.39 -11.01
N SER A 22 3.34 6.00 -12.19
CA SER A 22 4.48 5.84 -13.08
C SER A 22 4.83 7.13 -13.82
N VAL A 23 6.05 7.19 -14.34
CA VAL A 23 6.51 8.28 -15.18
C VAL A 23 7.07 7.73 -16.47
N PHE A 24 6.66 8.31 -17.60
CA PHE A 24 7.24 8.00 -18.90
C PHE A 24 8.44 8.91 -19.13
N CYS A 25 9.55 8.32 -19.52
CA CYS A 25 10.82 9.02 -19.67
C CYS A 25 11.50 8.65 -20.99
N SER A 26 12.01 9.67 -21.68
CA SER A 26 12.85 9.56 -22.86
C SER A 26 14.32 9.80 -22.48
N PRO A 27 15.30 9.22 -23.17
CA PRO A 27 16.71 9.55 -22.95
C PRO A 27 17.02 11.02 -23.24
N ALA A 28 17.76 11.69 -22.36
CA ALA A 28 18.07 13.12 -22.49
C ALA A 28 19.04 13.46 -23.64
N LYS A 29 19.85 12.48 -24.08
CA LYS A 29 20.70 12.55 -25.26
C LYS A 29 20.50 11.27 -26.06
N ALA A 30 20.60 11.34 -27.40
CA ALA A 30 20.72 10.16 -28.25
C ALA A 30 22.04 9.44 -27.93
N SER A 31 22.04 8.69 -26.83
CA SER A 31 23.17 7.87 -26.41
C SER A 31 23.33 6.72 -27.40
N ARG A 32 24.58 6.34 -27.68
CA ARG A 32 24.92 5.16 -28.50
C ARG A 32 24.43 3.83 -27.89
N ALA A 33 23.99 3.84 -26.63
CA ALA A 33 23.28 2.72 -26.03
C ALA A 33 21.81 2.77 -26.45
N ALA A 34 21.30 1.67 -27.01
CA ALA A 34 19.93 1.47 -27.49
C ALA A 34 18.86 1.46 -26.36
N VAL A 35 18.95 2.39 -25.41
CA VAL A 35 17.98 2.55 -24.34
C VAL A 35 16.84 3.38 -24.91
N GLY A 36 15.82 2.70 -25.44
CA GLY A 36 14.56 3.34 -25.82
C GLY A 36 13.84 3.96 -24.62
N ASN A 37 12.66 4.51 -24.86
CA ASN A 37 11.81 5.07 -23.81
C ASN A 37 11.55 4.06 -22.69
N LYS A 38 11.40 4.54 -21.46
CA LYS A 38 11.14 3.72 -20.27
C LYS A 38 10.00 4.29 -19.46
N MET A 39 9.28 3.42 -18.77
CA MET A 39 8.40 3.84 -17.68
C MET A 39 8.97 3.37 -16.34
N PHE A 40 9.07 4.29 -15.39
CA PHE A 40 9.44 3.96 -14.01
C PHE A 40 8.18 3.93 -13.17
N VAL A 41 7.93 2.79 -12.51
CA VAL A 41 6.72 2.52 -11.73
C VAL A 41 7.08 2.40 -10.26
N LYS A 42 6.29 3.01 -9.38
CA LYS A 42 6.32 2.76 -7.94
C LYS A 42 4.91 2.55 -7.40
N GLY A 43 4.74 1.68 -6.41
CA GLY A 43 3.42 1.43 -5.85
C GLY A 43 3.39 0.37 -4.76
N ALA A 44 2.17 -0.02 -4.39
CA ALA A 44 1.92 -1.10 -3.45
C ALA A 44 2.56 -2.41 -3.97
N PRO A 45 3.36 -3.12 -3.14
CA PRO A 45 4.10 -4.29 -3.57
C PRO A 45 3.26 -5.37 -4.25
N GLU A 46 2.14 -5.76 -3.65
CA GLU A 46 1.21 -6.78 -4.18
C GLU A 46 0.85 -6.49 -5.64
N GLY A 47 0.26 -5.32 -5.90
CA GLY A 47 -0.23 -4.97 -7.23
C GLY A 47 0.87 -4.67 -8.25
N VAL A 48 2.05 -4.18 -7.84
CA VAL A 48 3.16 -3.94 -8.78
C VAL A 48 3.85 -5.24 -9.16
N ILE A 49 4.10 -6.12 -8.18
CA ILE A 49 4.77 -7.42 -8.42
C ILE A 49 3.88 -8.33 -9.27
N ASP A 50 2.57 -8.30 -9.08
CA ASP A 50 1.62 -9.05 -9.92
C ASP A 50 1.66 -8.63 -11.40
N ARG A 51 2.04 -7.38 -11.69
CA ARG A 51 2.21 -6.85 -13.05
C ARG A 51 3.64 -7.00 -13.58
N CYS A 52 4.54 -7.61 -12.81
CA CYS A 52 5.91 -7.91 -13.23
C CYS A 52 6.01 -9.30 -13.86
N ASN A 53 6.51 -9.37 -15.08
CA ASN A 53 6.85 -10.63 -15.76
C ASN A 53 8.35 -10.95 -15.65
N TYR A 54 9.15 -9.98 -15.20
CA TYR A 54 10.61 -10.08 -15.18
C TYR A 54 11.19 -9.49 -13.89
N VAL A 55 12.44 -9.83 -13.61
CA VAL A 55 13.24 -9.25 -12.53
C VAL A 55 14.60 -8.79 -13.07
N ARG A 56 15.08 -7.67 -12.53
CA ARG A 56 16.39 -7.10 -12.83
C ARG A 56 17.44 -7.72 -11.92
N VAL A 57 18.52 -8.25 -12.50
CA VAL A 57 19.71 -8.71 -11.77
C VAL A 57 20.92 -7.96 -12.31
N GLY A 58 21.34 -6.91 -11.59
CA GLY A 58 22.33 -5.94 -12.08
C GLY A 58 21.81 -5.25 -13.34
N THR A 59 22.42 -5.53 -14.49
CA THR A 59 22.01 -4.99 -15.80
C THR A 59 21.14 -5.97 -16.60
N THR A 60 21.09 -7.24 -16.21
CA THR A 60 20.37 -8.30 -16.93
C THR A 60 18.90 -8.38 -16.53
N ARG A 61 18.07 -8.90 -17.45
CA ARG A 61 16.63 -9.13 -17.25
C ARG A 61 16.37 -10.64 -17.35
N VAL A 62 15.75 -11.22 -16.34
CA VAL A 62 15.35 -12.64 -16.34
C VAL A 62 13.86 -12.76 -16.03
N PRO A 63 13.17 -13.83 -16.48
CA PRO A 63 11.76 -14.05 -16.16
C PRO A 63 11.53 -14.12 -14.64
N LEU A 64 10.43 -13.51 -14.17
CA LEU A 64 10.03 -13.60 -12.77
C LEU A 64 9.33 -14.94 -12.54
N THR A 65 10.06 -15.91 -11.97
CA THR A 65 9.48 -17.21 -11.63
C THR A 65 8.64 -17.12 -10.36
N PRO A 66 7.66 -18.04 -10.16
CA PRO A 66 6.86 -18.08 -8.94
C PRO A 66 7.70 -18.15 -7.66
N ALA A 67 8.78 -18.94 -7.66
CA ALA A 67 9.68 -19.05 -6.50
C ALA A 67 10.38 -17.74 -6.16
N VAL A 68 10.82 -16.96 -7.16
CA VAL A 68 11.43 -15.65 -6.94
C VAL A 68 10.39 -14.65 -6.46
N LYS A 69 9.18 -14.69 -7.05
CA LYS A 69 8.04 -13.86 -6.63
C LYS A 69 7.69 -14.09 -5.16
N GLU A 70 7.57 -15.34 -4.76
CA GLU A 70 7.28 -15.72 -3.37
C GLU A 70 8.39 -15.24 -2.43
N LYS A 71 9.67 -15.40 -2.81
CA LYS A 71 10.78 -14.91 -2.00
C LYS A 71 10.72 -13.40 -1.79
N ILE A 72 10.47 -12.62 -2.85
CA ILE A 72 10.32 -11.16 -2.76
C ILE A 72 9.15 -10.80 -1.83
N GLN A 73 7.99 -11.44 -2.02
CA GLN A 73 6.81 -11.19 -1.20
C GLN A 73 7.04 -11.55 0.28
N SER A 74 7.80 -12.62 0.57
CA SER A 74 8.11 -13.02 1.94
C SER A 74 8.92 -11.95 2.68
N VAL A 75 9.94 -11.36 2.06
CA VAL A 75 10.77 -10.31 2.66
C VAL A 75 9.95 -9.03 2.87
N ILE A 76 9.13 -8.66 1.89
CA ILE A 76 8.26 -7.47 2.00
C ILE A 76 7.23 -7.65 3.13
N LYS A 77 6.68 -8.86 3.27
CA LYS A 77 5.78 -9.20 4.38
C LYS A 77 6.52 -9.07 5.71
N GLU A 78 7.72 -9.64 5.83
CA GLU A 78 8.56 -9.53 7.03
C GLU A 78 8.82 -8.07 7.42
N TRP A 79 9.20 -7.21 6.46
CA TRP A 79 9.42 -5.78 6.71
C TRP A 79 8.15 -5.05 7.13
N GLY A 80 7.01 -5.39 6.53
CA GLY A 80 5.73 -4.74 6.78
C GLY A 80 5.02 -5.19 8.06
N THR A 81 5.16 -6.46 8.44
CA THR A 81 4.45 -7.06 9.60
C THR A 81 5.36 -7.33 10.80
N GLY A 82 6.68 -7.27 10.61
CA GLY A 82 7.66 -7.40 11.67
C GLY A 82 7.69 -6.16 12.58
N ARG A 83 8.64 -6.17 13.54
CA ARG A 83 8.84 -5.06 14.48
C ARG A 83 9.16 -3.73 13.81
N ASP A 84 9.77 -3.79 12.63
CA ASP A 84 10.15 -2.60 11.87
C ASP A 84 8.92 -1.85 11.35
N THR A 85 7.80 -2.52 11.08
CA THR A 85 6.53 -1.90 10.64
C THR A 85 6.72 -0.97 9.43
N LEU A 86 7.50 -1.40 8.45
CA LEU A 86 7.89 -0.54 7.32
C LEU A 86 6.78 -0.45 6.28
N ARG A 87 6.51 0.78 5.83
CA ARG A 87 5.75 1.05 4.62
C ARG A 87 6.61 0.71 3.41
N CYS A 88 6.31 -0.42 2.77
CA CYS A 88 7.05 -0.91 1.62
C CYS A 88 6.49 -0.37 0.29
N LEU A 89 7.38 0.05 -0.60
CA LEU A 89 7.06 0.38 -1.99
C LEU A 89 7.87 -0.52 -2.93
N ALA A 90 7.20 -1.17 -3.87
CA ALA A 90 7.86 -1.85 -4.96
C ALA A 90 8.22 -0.85 -6.06
N LEU A 91 9.40 -1.02 -6.63
CA LEU A 91 9.94 -0.25 -7.74
C LEU A 91 10.14 -1.18 -8.93
N ALA A 92 9.57 -0.80 -10.07
CA ALA A 92 9.66 -1.57 -11.30
C ALA A 92 9.84 -0.66 -12.51
N THR A 93 10.26 -1.25 -13.63
CA THR A 93 10.41 -0.54 -14.90
C THR A 93 9.68 -1.26 -16.01
N ARG A 94 8.94 -0.55 -16.84
CA ARG A 94 8.51 -1.08 -18.14
C ARG A 94 9.62 -0.85 -19.15
N ASP A 95 10.22 -1.95 -19.61
CA ASP A 95 11.37 -1.90 -20.50
C ASP A 95 11.02 -1.47 -21.92
N THR A 96 9.83 -1.87 -22.39
CA THR A 96 9.31 -1.53 -23.71
C THR A 96 7.90 -0.97 -23.51
N PRO A 97 7.77 0.32 -23.16
CA PRO A 97 6.47 0.95 -23.00
C PRO A 97 5.79 1.15 -24.37
N PRO A 98 4.45 1.24 -24.41
CA PRO A 98 3.72 1.61 -25.62
C PRO A 98 4.14 3.00 -26.09
N LYS A 99 3.89 3.30 -27.37
CA LYS A 99 4.22 4.61 -27.92
C LYS A 99 3.32 5.67 -27.29
N LYS A 100 3.79 6.92 -27.23
CA LYS A 100 3.05 8.02 -26.60
C LYS A 100 1.70 8.24 -27.29
N GLU A 101 1.64 8.04 -28.59
CA GLU A 101 0.45 8.23 -29.42
C GLU A 101 -0.63 7.17 -29.16
N GLU A 102 -0.25 6.01 -28.62
CA GLU A 102 -1.15 4.90 -28.28
C GLU A 102 -1.69 5.02 -26.84
N MET A 103 -1.21 6.00 -26.06
CA MET A 103 -1.58 6.18 -24.67
C MET A 103 -2.61 7.32 -24.52
N ALA A 104 -3.84 6.97 -24.17
CA ALA A 104 -4.83 7.93 -23.73
C ALA A 104 -4.49 8.43 -22.31
N LEU A 105 -3.86 9.60 -22.21
CA LEU A 105 -3.38 10.18 -20.95
C LEU A 105 -4.48 10.82 -20.10
N GLU A 106 -5.63 11.13 -20.70
CA GLU A 106 -6.79 11.73 -20.02
C GLU A 106 -7.63 10.68 -19.29
N ASP A 107 -7.52 9.41 -19.70
CA ASP A 107 -8.29 8.30 -19.14
C ASP A 107 -7.47 7.51 -18.11
N SER A 108 -7.67 7.85 -16.84
CA SER A 108 -6.97 7.20 -15.72
C SER A 108 -7.26 5.69 -15.57
N SER A 109 -8.38 5.20 -16.13
CA SER A 109 -8.74 3.78 -16.04
C SER A 109 -7.76 2.89 -16.82
N LYS A 110 -7.19 3.41 -17.92
CA LYS A 110 -6.24 2.70 -18.77
C LYS A 110 -4.82 2.65 -18.22
N PHE A 111 -4.52 3.42 -17.17
CA PHE A 111 -3.17 3.49 -16.62
C PHE A 111 -2.68 2.13 -16.10
N ALA A 112 -3.59 1.29 -15.62
CA ALA A 112 -3.25 -0.07 -15.19
C ALA A 112 -2.71 -0.93 -16.34
N GLU A 113 -3.28 -0.81 -17.55
CA GLU A 113 -2.85 -1.53 -18.76
C GLU A 113 -1.49 -1.05 -19.26
N TYR A 114 -1.22 0.26 -19.16
CA TYR A 114 0.08 0.84 -19.48
C TYR A 114 1.17 0.48 -18.47
N GLU A 115 0.80 0.03 -17.27
CA GLU A 115 1.72 -0.40 -16.22
C GLU A 115 1.77 -1.94 -16.10
N THR A 116 1.73 -2.66 -17.23
CA THR A 116 1.90 -4.12 -17.33
C THR A 116 3.23 -4.51 -17.98
N ASP A 117 3.56 -5.80 -17.97
CA ASP A 117 4.83 -6.36 -18.49
C ASP A 117 6.07 -5.73 -17.85
N LEU A 118 6.00 -5.54 -16.53
CA LEU A 118 7.03 -4.84 -15.79
C LEU A 118 8.24 -5.74 -15.49
N THR A 119 9.39 -5.09 -15.29
CA THR A 119 10.60 -5.69 -14.73
C THR A 119 10.77 -5.17 -13.31
N PHE A 120 10.66 -6.04 -12.30
CA PHE A 120 10.91 -5.71 -10.90
C PHE A 120 12.37 -5.29 -10.71
N VAL A 121 12.58 -4.15 -10.04
CA VAL A 121 13.93 -3.61 -9.78
C VAL A 121 14.30 -3.76 -8.31
N GLY A 122 13.36 -3.52 -7.40
CA GLY A 122 13.61 -3.63 -5.97
C GLY A 122 12.46 -3.14 -5.13
N CYS A 123 12.67 -3.15 -3.81
CA CYS A 123 11.73 -2.63 -2.82
C CYS A 123 12.47 -1.69 -1.87
N VAL A 124 11.75 -0.66 -1.42
CA VAL A 124 12.21 0.23 -0.35
C VAL A 124 11.21 0.17 0.79
N GLY A 125 11.71 0.08 2.03
CA GLY A 125 10.92 0.23 3.24
C GLY A 125 11.17 1.60 3.87
N MET A 126 10.10 2.32 4.21
CA MET A 126 10.18 3.56 4.98
C MET A 126 9.39 3.41 6.27
N LEU A 127 9.93 3.93 7.37
CA LEU A 127 9.24 3.97 8.64
C LEU A 127 8.53 5.32 8.79
N ASP A 128 7.24 5.29 9.09
CA ASP A 128 6.54 6.45 9.66
C ASP A 128 6.45 6.24 11.18
N PRO A 129 7.37 6.81 11.97
CA PRO A 129 7.44 6.50 13.39
C PRO A 129 6.22 7.09 14.13
N PRO A 130 5.61 6.34 15.06
CA PRO A 130 4.58 6.89 15.94
C PRO A 130 5.09 8.12 16.70
N ARG A 131 4.20 9.09 16.95
CA ARG A 131 4.53 10.22 17.82
C ARG A 131 4.86 9.72 19.23
N LYS A 132 5.80 10.36 19.91
CA LYS A 132 6.35 9.88 21.19
C LYS A 132 5.28 9.78 22.28
N GLU A 133 4.32 10.68 22.26
CA GLU A 133 3.22 10.82 23.21
C GLU A 133 2.11 9.78 23.03
N VAL A 134 1.97 9.18 21.84
CA VAL A 134 0.80 8.34 21.48
C VAL A 134 0.66 7.12 22.38
N MET A 135 1.77 6.48 22.75
CA MET A 135 1.72 5.32 23.66
C MET A 135 1.18 5.70 25.05
N GLY A 136 1.60 6.86 25.57
CA GLY A 136 1.10 7.37 26.85
C GLY A 136 -0.38 7.74 26.77
N SER A 137 -0.79 8.41 25.70
CA SER A 137 -2.19 8.78 25.46
C SER A 137 -3.11 7.56 25.33
N ILE A 138 -2.71 6.51 24.61
CA ILE A 138 -3.49 5.28 24.47
C ILE A 138 -3.67 4.59 25.82
N ARG A 139 -2.62 4.58 26.66
CA ARG A 139 -2.72 4.04 28.02
C ARG A 139 -3.72 4.82 28.87
N LEU A 140 -3.66 6.16 28.85
CA LEU A 140 -4.62 7.00 29.57
C LEU A 140 -6.05 6.76 29.09
N CYS A 141 -6.27 6.62 27.78
CA CYS A 141 -7.57 6.25 27.23
C CYS A 141 -8.06 4.91 27.80
N ARG A 142 -7.20 3.89 27.81
CA ARG A 142 -7.53 2.57 28.37
C ARG A 142 -7.89 2.64 29.85
N ASP A 143 -7.10 3.37 30.65
CA ASP A 143 -7.33 3.53 32.09
C ASP A 143 -8.64 4.30 32.38
N ALA A 144 -9.05 5.19 31.48
CA ALA A 144 -10.30 5.93 31.53
C ALA A 144 -11.51 5.18 30.93
N GLY A 145 -11.34 3.96 30.44
CA GLY A 145 -12.40 3.19 29.77
C GLY A 145 -12.75 3.68 28.36
N ILE A 146 -11.90 4.51 27.74
CA ILE A 146 -12.06 5.02 26.38
C ILE A 146 -11.42 4.05 25.39
N ARG A 147 -12.23 3.54 24.45
CA ARG A 147 -11.76 2.66 23.38
C ARG A 147 -11.14 3.48 22.24
N VAL A 148 -9.96 3.07 21.79
CA VAL A 148 -9.24 3.68 20.65
C VAL A 148 -9.34 2.75 19.44
N ILE A 149 -9.74 3.30 18.29
CA ILE A 149 -9.83 2.57 17.02
C ILE A 149 -8.89 3.23 16.01
N MET A 150 -7.91 2.48 15.50
CA MET A 150 -7.05 2.92 14.41
C MET A 150 -7.77 2.80 13.07
N ILE A 151 -7.68 3.84 12.24
CA ILE A 151 -8.17 3.85 10.87
C ILE A 151 -7.02 4.27 9.96
N THR A 152 -6.55 3.38 9.09
CA THR A 152 -5.37 3.61 8.23
C THR A 152 -5.57 3.17 6.78
N GLY A 153 -4.80 3.77 5.88
CA GLY A 153 -4.67 3.35 4.48
C GLY A 153 -3.62 2.27 4.25
N ASP A 154 -2.85 1.88 5.28
CA ASP A 154 -1.87 0.80 5.17
C ASP A 154 -2.54 -0.57 4.99
N ASN A 155 -1.74 -1.58 4.65
CA ASN A 155 -2.22 -2.95 4.60
C ASN A 155 -2.57 -3.45 6.03
N LYS A 156 -3.43 -4.46 6.12
CA LYS A 156 -3.93 -4.99 7.40
C LYS A 156 -2.81 -5.47 8.33
N GLY A 157 -1.80 -6.16 7.78
CA GLY A 157 -0.69 -6.70 8.57
C GLY A 157 0.14 -5.59 9.22
N THR A 158 0.50 -4.55 8.46
CA THR A 158 1.22 -3.37 8.95
C THR A 158 0.38 -2.58 9.94
N ALA A 159 -0.92 -2.40 9.68
CA ALA A 159 -1.82 -1.73 10.61
C ALA A 159 -1.88 -2.44 11.97
N ILE A 160 -2.01 -3.77 11.98
CA ILE A 160 -1.98 -4.58 13.20
C ILE A 160 -0.63 -4.43 13.91
N ALA A 161 0.48 -4.48 13.17
CA ALA A 161 1.80 -4.35 13.76
C ALA A 161 2.03 -2.96 14.39
N ILE A 162 1.54 -1.89 13.75
CA ILE A 162 1.54 -0.53 14.34
C ILE A 162 0.65 -0.50 15.58
N CYS A 163 -0.57 -1.06 15.53
CA CYS A 163 -1.47 -1.15 16.68
C CYS A 163 -0.80 -1.84 17.89
N ARG A 164 -0.03 -2.91 17.68
CA ARG A 164 0.76 -3.55 18.74
C ARG A 164 1.84 -2.62 19.27
N ARG A 165 2.60 -1.98 18.38
CA ARG A 165 3.69 -1.07 18.71
C ARG A 165 3.23 0.14 19.55
N ILE A 166 2.04 0.68 19.27
CA ILE A 166 1.50 1.84 20.00
C ILE A 166 0.63 1.45 21.19
N GLY A 167 0.39 0.15 21.40
CA GLY A 167 -0.34 -0.37 22.56
C GLY A 167 -1.86 -0.42 22.40
N ILE A 168 -2.43 -0.30 21.19
CA ILE A 168 -3.85 -0.60 20.93
C ILE A 168 -4.12 -2.09 21.15
N PHE A 169 -3.24 -2.94 20.60
CA PHE A 169 -3.20 -4.38 20.86
C PHE A 169 -2.00 -4.72 21.74
N SER A 170 -2.09 -5.80 22.50
CA SER A 170 -0.91 -6.38 23.18
C SER A 170 -0.08 -7.20 22.18
N GLU A 171 1.21 -7.42 22.47
CA GLU A 171 2.14 -8.08 21.52
C GLU A 171 1.62 -9.46 21.06
N ASP A 172 1.16 -10.29 22.00
CA ASP A 172 0.70 -11.65 21.75
C ASP A 172 -0.83 -11.79 21.65
N GLU A 173 -1.56 -10.67 21.61
CA GLU A 173 -3.01 -10.68 21.56
C GLU A 173 -3.54 -11.22 20.24
N GLU A 174 -4.54 -12.10 20.32
CA GLU A 174 -5.29 -12.55 19.15
C GLU A 174 -6.18 -11.40 18.65
N VAL A 175 -5.92 -10.98 17.41
CA VAL A 175 -6.63 -9.86 16.77
C VAL A 175 -7.70 -10.32 15.79
N SER A 176 -8.01 -11.62 15.75
CA SER A 176 -9.00 -12.20 14.86
C SER A 176 -10.37 -11.57 15.13
N GLY A 177 -10.99 -11.02 14.08
CA GLY A 177 -12.24 -10.28 14.19
C GLY A 177 -12.18 -8.96 14.99
N ARG A 178 -10.98 -8.47 15.32
CA ARG A 178 -10.76 -7.12 15.88
C ARG A 178 -10.04 -6.17 14.92
N ALA A 179 -9.57 -6.70 13.80
CA ALA A 179 -8.99 -5.93 12.72
C ALA A 179 -9.62 -6.33 11.38
N TYR A 180 -10.04 -5.33 10.59
CA TYR A 180 -10.68 -5.52 9.28
C TYR A 180 -10.01 -4.66 8.23
N THR A 181 -9.99 -5.13 6.99
CA THR A 181 -9.85 -4.25 5.83
C THR A 181 -11.19 -3.62 5.49
N GLY A 182 -11.18 -2.51 4.74
CA GLY A 182 -12.42 -1.94 4.18
C GLY A 182 -13.23 -2.98 3.38
N ARG A 183 -12.56 -3.80 2.57
CA ARG A 183 -13.21 -4.87 1.79
C ARG A 183 -13.82 -5.95 2.68
N GLU A 184 -13.05 -6.48 3.63
CA GLU A 184 -13.58 -7.47 4.59
C GLU A 184 -14.78 -6.92 5.36
N PHE A 185 -14.79 -5.62 5.68
CA PHE A 185 -15.91 -4.97 6.36
C PHE A 185 -17.15 -4.84 5.47
N ASP A 186 -16.99 -4.39 4.22
CA ASP A 186 -18.10 -4.30 3.27
C ASP A 186 -18.71 -5.67 2.92
N ASP A 187 -17.88 -6.73 2.88
CA ASP A 187 -18.32 -8.10 2.61
C ASP A 187 -19.17 -8.69 3.75
N LEU A 188 -19.15 -8.11 4.96
CA LEU A 188 -19.97 -8.55 6.08
C LEU A 188 -21.44 -8.12 5.90
N PRO A 189 -22.42 -8.93 6.35
CA PRO A 189 -23.80 -8.50 6.52
C PRO A 189 -23.90 -7.27 7.44
N LEU A 190 -24.91 -6.41 7.25
CA LEU A 190 -25.08 -5.18 8.04
C LEU A 190 -25.11 -5.43 9.57
N SER A 191 -25.72 -6.53 10.02
CA SER A 191 -25.72 -6.93 11.42
C SER A 191 -24.32 -7.25 11.94
N GLU A 192 -23.51 -7.94 11.14
CA GLU A 192 -22.13 -8.28 11.48
C GLU A 192 -21.19 -7.08 11.37
N GLN A 193 -21.44 -6.14 10.44
CA GLN A 193 -20.74 -4.85 10.38
C GLN A 193 -20.93 -4.07 11.68
N ARG A 194 -22.17 -3.99 12.16
CA ARG A 194 -22.50 -3.33 13.43
C ARG A 194 -21.75 -3.96 14.60
N GLU A 195 -21.80 -5.30 14.74
CA GLU A 195 -21.07 -6.00 15.81
C GLU A 195 -19.54 -5.90 15.65
N ALA A 196 -19.03 -5.88 14.41
CA ALA A 196 -17.62 -5.67 14.13
C ALA A 196 -17.15 -4.30 14.65
N CYS A 197 -17.92 -3.22 14.43
CA CYS A 197 -17.58 -1.89 14.95
C CYS A 197 -17.50 -1.84 16.48
N ARG A 198 -18.27 -2.67 17.19
CA ARG A 198 -18.26 -2.75 18.65
C ARG A 198 -16.96 -3.35 19.21
N ARG A 199 -16.37 -4.32 18.50
CA ARG A 199 -15.17 -5.06 18.96
C ARG A 199 -13.87 -4.66 18.28
N ALA A 200 -13.96 -4.09 17.08
CA ALA A 200 -12.79 -3.73 16.29
C ALA A 200 -12.03 -2.56 16.90
N CYS A 201 -10.71 -2.62 16.78
CA CYS A 201 -9.80 -1.54 17.15
C CYS A 201 -8.89 -1.13 15.98
N CYS A 202 -9.06 -1.74 14.80
CA CYS A 202 -8.22 -1.47 13.64
C CYS A 202 -8.99 -1.68 12.33
N PHE A 203 -9.06 -0.64 11.51
CA PHE A 203 -9.56 -0.70 10.14
C PHE A 203 -8.46 -0.26 9.16
N ALA A 204 -8.11 -1.14 8.24
CA ALA A 204 -7.05 -0.94 7.26
C ALA A 204 -7.63 -0.79 5.85
N ARG A 205 -6.90 -0.12 4.93
CA ARG A 205 -7.37 0.17 3.56
C ARG A 205 -8.83 0.66 3.50
N VAL A 206 -9.18 1.60 4.37
CA VAL A 206 -10.52 2.17 4.44
C VAL A 206 -10.76 3.26 3.40
N GLU A 207 -11.99 3.33 2.92
CA GLU A 207 -12.48 4.44 2.09
C GLU A 207 -13.14 5.52 2.96
N PRO A 208 -13.28 6.77 2.46
CA PRO A 208 -13.91 7.86 3.20
C PRO A 208 -15.31 7.52 3.70
N THR A 209 -16.08 6.76 2.94
CA THR A 209 -17.44 6.30 3.29
C THR A 209 -17.45 5.37 4.52
N HIS A 210 -16.40 4.58 4.74
CA HIS A 210 -16.31 3.70 5.90
C HIS A 210 -16.21 4.48 7.20
N LYS A 211 -15.61 5.67 7.18
CA LYS A 211 -15.49 6.51 8.37
C LYS A 211 -16.86 6.88 8.92
N SER A 212 -17.74 7.39 8.06
CA SER A 212 -19.11 7.74 8.46
C SER A 212 -19.90 6.52 8.93
N LYS A 213 -19.83 5.40 8.18
CA LYS A 213 -20.50 4.14 8.58
C LYS A 213 -20.05 3.64 9.96
N ILE A 214 -18.75 3.68 10.25
CA ILE A 214 -18.21 3.26 11.55
C ILE A 214 -18.79 4.14 12.66
N VAL A 215 -18.80 5.47 12.47
CA VAL A 215 -19.37 6.41 13.45
C VAL A 215 -20.87 6.15 13.66
N GLU A 216 -21.64 5.93 12.59
CA GLU A 216 -23.07 5.60 12.67
C GLU A 216 -23.31 4.31 13.47
N PHE A 217 -22.54 3.25 13.21
CA PHE A 217 -22.65 2.01 13.97
C PHE A 217 -22.29 2.18 15.45
N LEU A 218 -21.25 2.95 15.77
CA LEU A 218 -20.87 3.24 17.16
C LEU A 218 -21.96 4.04 17.88
N GLN A 219 -22.51 5.06 17.23
CA GLN A 219 -23.63 5.85 17.76
C GLN A 219 -24.89 5.00 17.98
N SER A 220 -25.10 3.95 17.18
CA SER A 220 -26.21 3.00 17.39
C SER A 220 -26.09 2.12 18.64
N PHE A 221 -24.95 2.18 19.35
CA PHE A 221 -24.73 1.57 20.67
C PHE A 221 -24.69 2.62 21.79
N ASP A 222 -25.16 3.84 21.52
CA ASP A 222 -25.11 4.98 22.43
C ASP A 222 -23.65 5.38 22.83
N GLU A 223 -22.65 4.99 22.02
CA GLU A 223 -21.26 5.40 22.22
C GLU A 223 -21.03 6.84 21.71
N ILE A 224 -20.59 7.74 22.60
CA ILE A 224 -20.13 9.08 22.22
C ILE A 224 -18.77 8.94 21.52
N THR A 225 -18.74 9.20 20.22
CA THR A 225 -17.59 8.95 19.34
C THR A 225 -16.88 10.24 18.94
N ALA A 226 -15.55 10.23 18.92
CA ALA A 226 -14.69 11.27 18.34
C ALA A 226 -13.89 10.69 17.15
N MET A 227 -13.80 11.44 16.04
CA MET A 227 -13.20 11.00 14.77
C MET A 227 -12.34 12.10 14.13
#